data_AF-A0AA42XZS7-F1
#
_entry.id   AF-A0AA42XZS7-F1
#
_cell.length_a   1.000
_cell.length_b   1.000
_cell.length_c   1.000
_cell.angle_alpha   90.00
_cell.angle_beta   90.00
_cell.angle_gamma   90.00
#
_symmetry.space_group_name_H-M   'P 1'
#
loop_
_entity.id
_entity.type
_entity.pdbx_description
1 polymer ?
#
loop_
_entity_poly.entity_id
_entity_poly.type
_entity_poly.pdbx_seq_one_letter_code
_entity_poly.pdbx_strand_id
1 'polypeptide(L)'
;MNRKSLQLLCLVPALLGLVSACGGSGGGHDGNMPGTLQLLRTSFDAAEGTIVNIRVARSGGSDGVASVDYATVDGTAMGGSDYTPANGTLTWPDGLSGNLTISIAITDDSSMEPTESFTVTLSNVSVATLAGESSATVNIAAD
;
A
#
# COMPACT_ATOMS: atom_id res chain seq x y z
N MET A 1 -10.92 15.45 -45.49
CA MET A 1 -11.70 15.09 -46.68
C MET A 1 -11.29 13.70 -47.15
N ASN A 2 -12.00 12.68 -46.65
CA ASN A 2 -12.29 11.36 -47.22
C ASN A 2 -11.39 10.66 -48.29
N ARG A 3 -10.97 9.45 -47.89
CA ARG A 3 -10.96 8.13 -48.60
C ARG A 3 -9.72 7.78 -49.44
N LYS A 4 -9.04 6.69 -49.08
CA LYS A 4 -9.29 5.34 -49.65
C LYS A 4 -8.35 4.29 -49.02
N SER A 5 -8.97 3.22 -48.54
CA SER A 5 -8.35 1.99 -48.03
C SER A 5 -7.68 1.23 -49.19
N LEU A 6 -6.44 0.77 -49.01
CA LEU A 6 -5.80 -0.20 -49.88
C LEU A 6 -5.36 -1.39 -49.02
N GLN A 7 -6.26 -2.36 -48.90
CA GLN A 7 -6.01 -3.65 -48.27
C GLN A 7 -5.00 -4.41 -49.13
N LEU A 8 -3.80 -4.62 -48.60
CA LEU A 8 -2.76 -5.43 -49.23
C LEU A 8 -3.08 -6.90 -48.98
N LEU A 9 -3.62 -7.55 -50.01
CA LEU A 9 -3.93 -8.98 -50.06
C LEU A 9 -2.62 -9.79 -49.96
N CYS A 10 -2.32 -10.34 -48.78
CA CYS A 10 -1.17 -11.21 -48.59
C CYS A 10 -1.54 -12.65 -48.99
N LEU A 11 -1.08 -13.07 -50.17
CA LEU A 11 -1.23 -14.43 -50.69
C LEU A 11 -0.20 -15.33 -50.00
N VAL A 12 -0.61 -16.18 -49.07
CA VAL A 12 0.28 -17.16 -48.43
C VAL A 12 -0.05 -18.56 -48.95
N PRO A 13 0.88 -19.29 -49.61
CA PRO A 13 0.68 -20.69 -49.92
C PRO A 13 0.87 -21.54 -48.66
N ALA A 14 -0.08 -22.46 -48.45
CA ALA A 14 -0.05 -23.43 -47.36
C ALA A 14 1.06 -24.46 -47.57
N LEU A 15 1.89 -24.70 -46.55
CA LEU A 15 2.60 -25.95 -46.38
C LEU A 15 2.85 -26.23 -44.88
N LEU A 16 2.22 -27.31 -44.40
CA LEU A 16 2.49 -28.08 -43.19
C LEU A 16 2.67 -27.32 -41.87
N GLY A 17 1.54 -27.11 -41.18
CA GLY A 17 1.34 -27.69 -39.84
C GLY A 17 2.42 -27.48 -38.77
N LEU A 18 2.66 -26.24 -38.38
CA LEU A 18 2.65 -25.90 -36.96
C LEU A 18 1.48 -24.93 -36.77
N VAL A 19 0.60 -25.23 -35.82
CA VAL A 19 -0.43 -24.31 -35.35
C VAL A 19 0.26 -23.06 -34.79
N SER A 20 0.49 -22.09 -35.67
CA SER A 20 0.81 -20.73 -35.34
C SER A 20 -0.41 -19.89 -35.76
N ALA A 21 -0.88 -19.06 -34.83
CA ALA A 21 -2.05 -18.19 -34.90
C ALA A 21 -3.43 -18.80 -34.58
N CYS A 22 -3.80 -18.71 -33.31
CA CYS A 22 -4.86 -17.78 -32.91
C CYS A 22 -4.11 -16.68 -32.11
N GLY A 23 -4.05 -15.42 -32.52
CA GLY A 23 -5.19 -14.62 -32.92
C GLY A 23 -6.03 -14.20 -31.72
N GLY A 24 -5.40 -13.91 -30.57
CA GLY A 24 -6.12 -13.47 -29.38
C GLY A 24 -5.19 -13.00 -28.27
N SER A 25 -4.65 -11.77 -28.38
CA SER A 25 -4.27 -11.01 -27.20
C SER A 25 -5.55 -10.59 -26.48
N GLY A 26 -6.23 -11.55 -25.87
CA GLY A 26 -7.28 -11.33 -24.89
C GLY A 26 -6.65 -11.07 -23.54
N GLY A 27 -5.96 -9.94 -23.39
CA GLY A 27 -5.56 -9.39 -22.11
C GLY A 27 -6.00 -7.94 -22.12
N GLY A 28 -6.93 -7.57 -21.24
CA GLY A 28 -7.34 -6.19 -21.08
C GLY A 28 -6.10 -5.30 -20.95
N HIS A 29 -5.92 -4.40 -21.91
CA HIS A 29 -5.18 -3.18 -21.70
C HIS A 29 -6.19 -2.12 -21.22
N ASP A 30 -6.93 -2.44 -20.16
CA ASP A 30 -7.48 -1.45 -19.27
C ASP A 30 -6.28 -0.77 -18.59
N GLY A 31 -5.78 0.29 -19.25
CA GLY A 31 -4.66 1.12 -18.80
C GLY A 31 -4.98 1.95 -17.56
N ASN A 32 -5.66 1.37 -16.57
CA ASN A 32 -5.93 1.94 -15.26
C ASN A 32 -5.59 0.90 -14.18
N MET A 33 -4.32 0.85 -13.78
CA MET A 33 -3.80 0.07 -12.66
C MET A 33 -3.66 0.98 -11.44
N PRO A 34 -4.67 1.02 -10.53
CA PRO A 34 -4.58 1.87 -9.34
C PRO A 34 -3.57 1.37 -8.29
N GLY A 35 -3.15 0.11 -8.41
CA GLY A 35 -2.18 -0.53 -7.53
C GLY A 35 -2.77 -0.98 -6.19
N THR A 36 -1.89 -1.48 -5.34
CA THR A 36 -2.20 -1.95 -3.98
C THR A 36 -1.50 -1.09 -2.95
N LEU A 37 -2.15 -0.90 -1.79
CA LEU A 37 -1.55 -0.34 -0.59
C LEU A 37 -1.23 -1.47 0.38
N GLN A 38 -0.05 -1.45 0.98
CA GLN A 38 0.37 -2.51 1.90
C GLN A 38 1.26 -1.96 3.02
N LEU A 39 1.03 -2.45 4.25
CA LEU A 39 1.99 -2.29 5.36
C LEU A 39 3.26 -3.08 5.05
N LEU A 40 4.41 -2.41 5.07
CA LEU A 40 5.70 -3.09 4.82
C LEU A 40 6.11 -4.02 5.96
N ARG A 41 5.64 -3.74 7.18
CA ARG A 41 5.81 -4.56 8.39
C ARG A 41 4.56 -4.43 9.24
N THR A 42 4.27 -5.48 10.00
CA THR A 42 3.11 -5.58 10.89
C THR A 42 3.50 -5.70 12.37
N SER A 43 4.79 -5.69 12.67
CA SER A 43 5.32 -5.69 14.04
C SER A 43 6.54 -4.77 14.11
N PHE A 44 6.60 -3.98 15.18
CA PHE A 44 7.68 -3.05 15.48
C PHE A 44 8.03 -3.16 16.96
N ASP A 45 9.31 -3.05 17.26
CA ASP A 45 9.81 -2.90 18.62
C ASP A 45 10.34 -1.47 18.77
N ALA A 46 9.99 -0.83 19.87
CA ALA A 46 10.32 0.55 20.16
C ALA A 46 10.88 0.67 21.57
N ALA A 47 11.85 1.57 21.73
CA ALA A 47 12.28 2.01 23.05
C ALA A 47 11.58 3.33 23.38
N GLU A 48 11.46 3.62 24.67
CA GLU A 48 11.01 4.91 25.17
C GLU A 48 11.84 6.06 24.61
N GLY A 49 11.20 7.21 24.41
CA GLY A 49 11.84 8.41 23.85
C GLY A 49 12.22 8.33 22.37
N THR A 50 11.79 7.27 21.66
CA THR A 50 12.07 7.09 20.22
C THR A 50 10.87 7.43 19.34
N ILE A 51 11.11 7.47 18.02
CA ILE A 51 10.06 7.61 17.01
C ILE A 51 9.97 6.32 16.21
N VAL A 52 8.79 5.70 16.20
CA VAL A 52 8.47 4.55 15.36
C VAL A 52 7.97 5.04 14.01
N ASN A 53 8.57 4.52 12.94
CA ASN A 53 8.23 4.88 11.56
C ASN A 53 7.59 3.70 10.84
N ILE A 54 6.27 3.74 10.71
CA ILE A 54 5.47 2.71 10.04
C ILE A 54 5.26 3.12 8.59
N ARG A 55 5.66 2.25 7.65
CA ARG A 55 5.58 2.55 6.22
C ARG A 55 4.45 1.80 5.55
N VAL A 56 3.63 2.54 4.82
CA VAL A 56 2.63 2.02 3.89
C VAL A 56 3.14 2.26 2.48
N ALA A 57 3.11 1.24 1.63
CA ALA A 57 3.61 1.31 0.26
C ALA A 57 2.48 1.16 -0.75
N ARG A 58 2.48 2.02 -1.77
CA ARG A 58 1.70 1.83 -3.00
C ARG A 58 2.55 1.13 -4.06
N SER A 59 2.08 0.02 -4.59
CA SER A 59 2.81 -0.80 -5.59
C SER A 59 1.88 -1.39 -6.66
N GLY A 60 2.44 -1.88 -7.76
CA GLY A 60 1.66 -2.55 -8.83
C GLY A 60 0.75 -1.62 -9.63
N GLY A 61 0.84 -0.31 -9.43
CA GLY A 61 0.04 0.70 -10.11
C GLY A 61 0.08 2.06 -9.42
N SER A 62 -0.23 3.11 -10.16
CA SER A 62 -0.25 4.50 -9.67
C SER A 62 -1.41 5.32 -10.22
N ASP A 63 -2.36 4.66 -10.90
CA ASP A 63 -3.43 5.37 -11.60
C ASP A 63 -4.51 5.84 -10.62
N GLY A 64 -4.85 7.11 -10.71
CA GLY A 64 -5.75 7.79 -9.79
C GLY A 64 -5.10 8.14 -8.45
N VAL A 65 -5.75 9.08 -7.76
CA VAL A 65 -5.38 9.50 -6.41
C VAL A 65 -5.81 8.42 -5.42
N ALA A 66 -4.86 7.71 -4.82
CA ALA A 66 -5.14 6.69 -3.82
C ALA A 66 -4.96 7.24 -2.41
N SER A 67 -5.77 6.76 -1.48
CA SER A 67 -5.65 7.13 -0.07
C SER A 67 -5.99 5.99 0.87
N VAL A 68 -5.48 6.09 2.09
CA VAL A 68 -5.85 5.23 3.23
C VAL A 68 -5.81 6.05 4.50
N ASP A 69 -6.83 5.89 5.33
CA ASP A 69 -6.86 6.46 6.67
C ASP A 69 -6.08 5.58 7.63
N TYR A 70 -5.44 6.18 8.62
CA TYR A 70 -4.80 5.47 9.71
C TYR A 70 -5.23 6.03 11.06
N ALA A 71 -5.25 5.17 12.07
CA ALA A 71 -5.46 5.55 13.46
C ALA A 71 -4.72 4.60 14.41
N THR A 72 -4.14 5.16 15.47
CA THR A 72 -3.66 4.38 16.62
C THR A 72 -4.84 3.90 17.47
N VAL A 73 -4.72 2.69 18.00
CA VAL A 73 -5.67 2.07 18.91
C VAL A 73 -4.91 1.51 20.09
N ASP A 74 -5.36 1.91 21.28
CA ASP A 74 -4.79 1.52 22.55
C ASP A 74 -4.80 -0.01 22.73
N GLY A 75 -3.76 -0.53 23.37
CA GLY A 75 -3.65 -1.92 23.79
C GLY A 75 -3.44 -2.01 25.29
N THR A 76 -2.25 -2.45 25.70
CA THR A 76 -1.79 -2.21 27.09
C THR A 76 -1.14 -0.84 27.21
N ALA A 77 -0.47 -0.36 26.15
CA ALA A 77 -0.01 1.00 26.05
C ALA A 77 -1.19 1.94 25.71
N MET A 78 -1.36 2.99 26.49
CA MET A 78 -2.38 4.01 26.43
C MET A 78 -1.88 5.29 25.74
N GLY A 79 -2.70 5.80 24.84
CA GLY A 79 -2.48 7.06 24.17
C GLY A 79 -2.41 8.24 25.14
N GLY A 80 -1.31 8.99 25.09
CA GLY A 80 -1.08 10.19 25.90
C GLY A 80 -0.25 9.94 27.17
N SER A 81 -0.14 8.70 27.65
CA SER A 81 0.92 8.29 28.59
C SER A 81 2.11 7.73 27.82
N ASP A 82 1.92 6.66 27.04
CA ASP A 82 3.07 5.83 26.60
C ASP A 82 3.45 6.13 25.15
N TYR A 83 2.53 6.71 24.38
CA TYR A 83 2.77 7.19 23.03
C TYR A 83 1.86 8.36 22.67
N THR A 84 2.24 9.14 21.66
CA THR A 84 1.37 10.20 21.13
C THR A 84 0.35 9.63 20.16
N PRO A 85 -0.97 9.71 20.43
CA PRO A 85 -1.99 9.23 19.51
C PRO A 85 -1.88 9.89 18.14
N ALA A 86 -2.02 9.10 17.09
CA ALA A 86 -1.89 9.57 15.72
C ALA A 86 -3.02 9.02 14.85
N ASN A 87 -3.67 9.93 14.14
CA ASN A 87 -4.63 9.59 13.10
C ASN A 87 -4.48 10.56 11.92
N GLY A 88 -4.87 10.11 10.73
CA GLY A 88 -4.78 10.93 9.52
C GLY A 88 -5.04 10.12 8.26
N THR A 89 -4.73 10.74 7.12
CA THR A 89 -4.89 10.12 5.80
C THR A 89 -3.56 10.18 5.06
N LEU A 90 -3.08 9.02 4.60
CA LEU A 90 -1.99 8.96 3.64
C LEU A 90 -2.58 9.07 2.24
N THR A 91 -2.06 10.01 1.44
CA THR A 91 -2.55 10.26 0.07
C THR A 91 -1.40 10.16 -0.91
N TRP A 92 -1.55 9.28 -1.90
CA TRP A 92 -0.73 9.24 -3.10
C TRP A 92 -1.47 10.00 -4.20
N PRO A 93 -0.95 11.17 -4.64
CA PRO A 93 -1.43 11.81 -5.85
C PRO A 93 -1.41 10.86 -7.06
N ASP A 94 -2.18 11.20 -8.08
CA ASP A 94 -2.17 10.49 -9.35
C ASP A 94 -0.75 10.39 -9.92
N GLY A 95 -0.39 9.19 -10.39
CA GLY A 95 0.96 8.88 -10.89
C GLY A 95 2.02 8.68 -9.80
N LEU A 96 1.72 8.90 -8.51
CA LEU A 96 2.66 8.63 -7.42
C LEU A 96 2.50 7.19 -6.92
N SER A 97 3.63 6.49 -6.83
CA SER A 97 3.79 5.21 -6.14
C SER A 97 4.96 5.28 -5.16
N GLY A 98 5.17 4.24 -4.36
CA GLY A 98 6.20 4.20 -3.33
C GLY A 98 5.64 4.32 -1.91
N ASN A 99 6.51 4.63 -0.95
CA ASN A 99 6.19 4.61 0.47
C ASN A 99 5.83 5.98 1.03
N LEU A 100 4.82 6.00 1.89
CA LEU A 100 4.55 7.09 2.83
C LEU A 100 4.70 6.56 4.26
N THR A 101 5.03 7.46 5.18
CA THR A 101 5.39 7.10 6.57
C THR A 101 4.41 7.71 7.55
N ILE A 102 3.97 6.89 8.50
CA ILE A 102 3.30 7.29 9.74
C ILE A 102 4.37 7.30 10.83
N SER A 103 4.60 8.45 11.45
CA SER A 103 5.58 8.62 12.52
C SER A 103 4.85 8.78 13.85
N ILE A 104 5.20 7.97 14.83
CA ILE A 104 4.59 7.95 16.16
C ILE A 104 5.70 8.12 17.18
N ALA A 105 5.57 9.13 18.05
CA ALA A 105 6.49 9.33 19.15
C ALA A 105 6.09 8.44 20.32
N ILE A 106 7.07 7.74 20.88
CA ILE A 106 6.96 6.97 22.12
C ILE A 106 7.38 7.89 23.25
N THR A 107 6.56 7.98 24.30
CA THR A 107 6.87 8.79 25.47
C THR A 107 8.05 8.18 26.22
N ASP A 108 8.82 9.02 26.89
CA ASP A 108 9.87 8.63 27.82
C ASP A 108 9.44 9.16 29.17
N ASP A 109 9.31 8.28 30.16
CA ASP A 109 9.03 8.68 31.52
C ASP A 109 9.92 7.97 32.55
N SER A 110 9.54 7.98 33.82
CA SER A 110 10.38 7.46 34.92
C SER A 110 9.72 6.32 35.69
N SER A 111 8.61 5.83 35.17
CA SER A 111 7.81 4.78 35.76
C SER A 111 8.35 3.44 35.28
N MET A 112 8.58 2.52 36.21
CA MET A 112 8.98 1.17 35.84
C MET A 112 7.75 0.42 35.30
N GLU A 113 7.72 0.19 33.99
CA GLU A 113 6.61 -0.44 33.30
C GLU A 113 7.04 -1.77 32.64
N PRO A 114 6.14 -2.76 32.55
CA PRO A 114 6.43 -3.96 31.75
C PRO A 114 6.42 -3.61 30.25
N THR A 115 6.72 -4.59 29.39
CA THR A 115 6.51 -4.41 27.95
C THR A 115 5.03 -4.19 27.64
N GLU A 116 4.75 -3.15 26.87
CA GLU A 116 3.40 -2.78 26.48
C GLU A 116 3.23 -2.72 24.98
N SER A 117 1.99 -2.62 24.51
CA SER A 117 1.72 -2.55 23.07
C SER A 117 0.49 -1.73 22.74
N PHE A 118 0.54 -1.12 21.56
CA PHE A 118 -0.60 -0.50 20.89
C PHE A 118 -0.61 -0.93 19.42
N THR A 119 -1.68 -0.61 18.70
CA THR A 119 -1.82 -0.96 17.28
C THR A 119 -2.05 0.26 16.41
N VAL A 120 -1.63 0.18 15.15
CA VAL A 120 -1.96 1.14 14.10
C VAL A 120 -2.80 0.42 13.07
N THR A 121 -3.99 0.95 12.80
CA THR A 121 -4.96 0.35 11.89
C THR A 121 -5.11 1.21 10.65
N LEU A 122 -5.31 0.57 9.50
CA LEU A 122 -5.61 1.16 8.22
C LEU A 122 -7.08 0.96 7.87
N SER A 123 -7.73 2.00 7.37
CA SER A 123 -9.16 1.98 7.02
C SER A 123 -9.47 2.92 5.85
N ASN A 124 -10.72 2.89 5.37
CA ASN A 124 -11.22 3.80 4.33
C ASN A 124 -10.32 3.90 3.08
N VAL A 125 -9.82 2.76 2.60
CA VAL A 125 -8.98 2.72 1.40
C VAL A 125 -9.81 3.15 0.18
N SER A 126 -9.22 4.04 -0.63
CA SER A 126 -9.85 4.59 -1.84
C SER A 126 -8.96 4.44 -3.07
N VAL A 127 -9.59 4.16 -4.22
CA VAL A 127 -9.01 3.94 -5.57
C VAL A 127 -8.11 2.71 -5.68
N ALA A 128 -7.12 2.56 -4.79
CA ALA A 128 -6.29 1.37 -4.70
C ALA A 128 -6.99 0.24 -3.93
N THR A 129 -6.35 -0.93 -3.87
CA THR A 129 -6.81 -2.06 -3.03
C THR A 129 -5.86 -2.27 -1.87
N LEU A 130 -6.36 -2.54 -0.66
CA LEU A 130 -5.51 -2.95 0.45
C LEU A 130 -5.03 -4.39 0.23
N ALA A 131 -3.72 -4.61 0.29
CA ALA A 131 -3.11 -5.93 0.23
C ALA A 131 -2.44 -6.26 1.57
N GLY A 132 -2.55 -7.52 1.99
CA GLY A 132 -2.00 -7.99 3.26
C GLY A 132 -2.82 -7.55 4.47
N GLU A 133 -2.15 -7.39 5.61
CA GLU A 133 -2.77 -6.99 6.86
C GLU A 133 -3.14 -5.49 6.87
N SER A 134 -4.24 -5.17 7.54
CA SER A 134 -4.71 -3.80 7.75
C SER A 134 -4.22 -3.20 9.08
N SER A 135 -3.40 -3.91 9.85
CA SER A 135 -2.89 -3.44 11.12
C SER A 135 -1.43 -3.82 11.36
N ALA A 136 -0.76 -2.99 12.16
CA ALA A 136 0.56 -3.26 12.70
C ALA A 136 0.56 -3.07 14.22
N THR A 137 1.24 -3.96 14.94
CA THR A 137 1.47 -3.84 16.38
C THR A 137 2.81 -3.16 16.64
N VAL A 138 2.84 -2.28 17.63
CA VAL A 138 4.07 -1.69 18.16
C VAL A 138 4.22 -2.17 19.61
N ASN A 139 5.33 -2.82 19.90
CA ASN A 139 5.72 -3.21 21.26
C ASN A 139 6.68 -2.16 21.82
N ILE A 140 6.34 -1.58 22.95
CA ILE A 140 7.19 -0.67 23.72
C ILE A 140 7.96 -1.52 24.72
N ALA A 141 9.30 -1.48 24.65
CA ALA A 141 10.16 -2.21 25.57
C ALA A 141 9.94 -1.75 27.01
N ALA A 142 10.16 -2.65 27.96
CA ALA A 142 10.19 -2.28 29.38
C ALA A 142 11.42 -1.41 29.69
N ASP A 143 11.31 -0.56 30.72
CA ASP A 143 12.41 0.21 31.34
C ASP A 143 13.45 -0.71 32.03
#